data_AF-A0A2P6RAT5-F1
#
_entry.id   AF-A0A2P6RAT5-F1
#
_cell.length_a   1.000
_cell.length_b   1.000
_cell.length_c   1.000
_cell.angle_alpha   90.00
_cell.angle_beta   90.00
_cell.angle_gamma   90.00
#
_symmetry.space_group_name_H-M   'P 1'
#
loop_
_entity.id
_entity.type
_entity.pdbx_description
1 polymer ?
#
loop_
_entity_poly.entity_id
_entity_poly.type
_entity_poly.pdbx_seq_one_letter_code
_entity_poly.pdbx_strand_id
1 'polypeptide(L)'
;MQWLVQHMIFILLLYKWRISTASSSPLKIAKGNCTSQCGGVSIPYPFGIGPNNHCYFDSWYEIECNLSVPVAKPFLRRLQLEVLNISVYGGNTTVQVPSPVTYLSCKGKQSPLAPNLTGSPFMYSVENSFVAVSCDSFASLRTDTHTLTGCSSTCLDQDILSASEMCKYGFDCCRTALSQFITTTFSITQERDETRRNKTDCEDYAFLVDQQWFDEHKSDFRAIKDRDVVPVKLDWILSLEKISP
;
A
#
# COMPACT_ATOMS: atom_id res chain seq x y z
N MET A 1 30.12 35.60 -43.06
CA MET A 1 30.07 34.54 -42.03
C MET A 1 29.32 34.96 -40.75
N GLN A 2 29.48 36.19 -40.26
CA GLN A 2 28.86 36.65 -39.00
C GLN A 2 27.30 36.69 -39.01
N TRP A 3 26.69 37.06 -40.15
CA TRP A 3 25.23 37.09 -40.32
C TRP A 3 24.56 35.70 -40.25
N LEU A 4 25.24 34.66 -40.77
CA LEU A 4 24.72 33.30 -40.75
C LEU A 4 24.73 32.71 -39.33
N VAL A 5 25.75 33.05 -38.53
CA VAL A 5 25.87 32.61 -37.14
C VAL A 5 24.76 33.22 -36.27
N GLN A 6 24.41 34.49 -36.51
CA GLN A 6 23.38 35.18 -35.73
C GLN A 6 21.96 34.67 -36.04
N HIS A 7 21.69 34.33 -37.30
CA HIS A 7 20.43 33.66 -37.67
C HIS A 7 20.30 32.26 -37.08
N MET A 8 21.40 31.49 -37.05
CA MET A 8 21.41 30.16 -36.42
C MET A 8 21.12 30.22 -34.91
N ILE A 9 21.68 31.22 -34.21
CA ILE A 9 21.42 31.43 -32.77
C ILE A 9 19.95 31.80 -32.52
N PHE A 10 19.35 32.64 -33.36
CA PHE A 10 17.94 33.04 -33.21
C PHE A 10 16.98 31.87 -33.44
N ILE A 11 17.25 31.00 -34.43
CA ILE A 11 16.47 29.79 -34.69
C ILE A 11 16.57 28.79 -33.52
N LEU A 12 17.76 28.64 -32.93
CA LEU A 12 17.95 27.77 -31.75
C LEU A 12 17.22 28.30 -30.50
N LEU A 13 17.11 29.62 -30.34
CA LEU A 13 16.34 30.24 -29.25
C LEU A 13 14.83 30.10 -29.46
N LEU A 14 14.35 30.19 -30.71
CA LEU A 14 12.95 29.94 -31.05
C LEU A 14 12.55 28.47 -30.85
N TYR A 15 13.47 27.52 -31.06
CA TYR A 15 13.23 26.09 -30.83
C TYR A 15 13.21 25.72 -29.33
N LYS A 16 13.74 26.58 -28.43
CA LYS A 16 13.71 26.37 -26.97
C LYS A 16 12.38 26.77 -26.32
N TRP A 17 11.52 27.49 -27.03
CA TRP A 17 10.18 27.84 -26.57
C TRP A 17 9.17 27.10 -27.41
N ARG A 18 8.86 25.85 -27.04
CA ARG A 18 7.54 25.18 -27.13
C ARG A 18 7.71 23.70 -26.78
N ILE A 19 7.93 23.42 -25.50
CA ILE A 19 7.47 22.15 -24.92
C ILE A 19 6.81 22.51 -23.59
N SER A 20 5.59 23.04 -23.64
CA SER A 20 4.66 22.87 -22.52
C SER A 20 4.20 21.42 -22.60
N THR A 21 4.85 20.54 -21.85
CA THR A 21 4.24 19.26 -21.52
C THR A 21 2.98 19.56 -20.71
N ALA A 22 1.83 19.50 -21.37
CA ALA A 22 0.58 19.36 -20.63
C ALA A 22 0.69 18.05 -19.86
N SER A 23 0.86 18.14 -18.54
CA SER A 23 0.69 16.99 -17.65
C SER A 23 -0.78 16.58 -17.72
N SER A 24 -1.11 15.73 -18.69
CA SER A 24 -2.40 15.05 -18.72
C SER A 24 -2.35 14.00 -17.61
N SER A 25 -2.69 14.41 -16.40
CA SER A 25 -3.07 13.46 -15.36
C SER A 25 -4.24 12.66 -15.95
N PRO A 26 -4.15 11.32 -16.07
CA PRO A 26 -5.24 10.54 -16.62
C PRO A 26 -6.49 10.81 -15.77
N LEU A 27 -7.52 11.34 -16.42
CA LEU A 27 -8.80 11.59 -15.75
C LEU A 27 -9.30 10.25 -15.21
N LYS A 28 -9.55 10.20 -13.90
CA LYS A 28 -10.18 9.07 -13.24
C LYS A 28 -11.67 9.07 -13.60
N ILE A 29 -12.01 8.48 -14.73
CA ILE A 29 -13.36 8.54 -15.33
C ILE A 29 -14.25 7.51 -14.64
N ALA A 30 -15.11 7.99 -13.74
CA ALA A 30 -16.27 7.23 -13.31
C ALA A 30 -17.22 7.00 -14.50
N LYS A 31 -18.05 5.96 -14.42
CA LYS A 31 -19.08 5.72 -15.44
C LYS A 31 -20.08 6.88 -15.45
N GLY A 32 -20.63 7.22 -16.63
CA GLY A 32 -21.55 8.34 -16.79
C GLY A 32 -22.72 8.27 -15.81
N ASN A 33 -23.09 9.43 -15.23
CA ASN A 33 -24.16 9.59 -14.24
C ASN A 33 -23.95 8.85 -12.90
N CYS A 34 -22.73 8.39 -12.61
CA CYS A 34 -22.38 7.76 -11.35
C CYS A 34 -21.54 8.69 -10.46
N THR A 35 -21.70 8.55 -9.14
CA THR A 35 -20.90 9.30 -8.17
C THR A 35 -19.45 8.87 -8.26
N SER A 36 -18.57 9.84 -8.49
CA SER A 36 -17.15 9.61 -8.79
C SER A 36 -16.21 9.81 -7.60
N GLN A 37 -16.71 10.25 -6.44
CA GLN A 37 -15.90 10.50 -5.26
C GLN A 37 -16.64 10.18 -3.95
N CYS A 38 -15.87 9.80 -2.93
CA CYS A 38 -16.33 9.66 -1.55
C CYS A 38 -15.15 9.93 -0.61
N GLY A 39 -15.28 10.84 0.34
CA GLY A 39 -14.23 11.06 1.35
C GLY A 39 -12.89 11.60 0.80
N GLY A 40 -12.90 12.26 -0.36
CA GLY A 40 -11.67 12.66 -1.06
C GLY A 40 -11.03 11.54 -1.89
N VAL A 41 -11.58 10.32 -1.87
CA VAL A 41 -11.15 9.22 -2.73
C VAL A 41 -11.90 9.28 -4.05
N SER A 42 -11.16 9.25 -5.16
CA SER A 42 -11.75 9.12 -6.51
C SER A 42 -12.13 7.66 -6.78
N ILE A 43 -13.33 7.46 -7.32
CA ILE A 43 -13.95 6.16 -7.61
C ILE A 43 -14.11 6.02 -9.14
N PRO A 44 -13.07 5.56 -9.86
CA PRO A 44 -13.15 5.30 -11.29
C PRO A 44 -13.79 3.94 -11.57
N TYR A 45 -14.36 3.78 -12.77
CA TYR A 45 -14.77 2.45 -13.25
C TYR A 45 -13.55 1.51 -13.30
N PRO A 46 -13.64 0.23 -12.89
CA PRO A 46 -14.85 -0.58 -12.64
C PRO A 46 -15.53 -0.39 -11.29
N PHE A 47 -14.97 0.43 -10.41
CA PHE A 47 -15.58 0.75 -9.12
C PHE A 47 -16.68 1.80 -9.28
N GLY A 48 -17.66 1.78 -8.37
CA GLY A 48 -18.74 2.75 -8.42
C GLY A 48 -19.65 2.73 -7.21
N ILE A 49 -20.32 3.86 -7.00
CA ILE A 49 -21.33 4.07 -5.96
C ILE A 49 -22.68 4.24 -6.65
N GLY A 50 -23.69 3.48 -6.24
CA GLY A 50 -25.05 3.69 -6.73
C GLY A 50 -25.99 2.53 -6.42
N PRO A 51 -27.31 2.77 -6.43
CA PRO A 51 -28.32 1.75 -6.07
C PRO A 51 -28.44 0.61 -7.09
N ASN A 52 -27.80 0.71 -8.27
CA ASN A 52 -27.91 -0.24 -9.36
C ASN A 52 -26.52 -0.69 -9.86
N ASN A 53 -26.44 -1.92 -10.35
CA ASN A 53 -25.28 -2.53 -11.04
C ASN A 53 -24.78 -1.77 -12.29
N HIS A 54 -25.37 -0.62 -12.61
CA HIS A 54 -24.89 0.21 -13.70
C HIS A 54 -23.56 0.86 -13.36
N CYS A 55 -23.33 1.29 -12.12
CA CYS A 55 -22.20 2.16 -11.78
C CYS A 55 -20.87 1.44 -11.53
N TYR A 56 -20.91 0.14 -11.30
CA TYR A 56 -19.76 -0.71 -11.05
C TYR A 56 -19.82 -1.95 -11.94
N PHE A 57 -18.70 -2.60 -12.18
CA PHE A 57 -18.63 -3.77 -13.07
C PHE A 57 -19.45 -4.95 -12.54
N ASP A 58 -19.25 -5.30 -11.26
CA ASP A 58 -20.09 -6.26 -10.54
C ASP A 58 -20.08 -5.96 -9.04
N SER A 59 -20.81 -6.75 -8.25
CA SER A 59 -20.97 -6.51 -6.81
C SER A 59 -19.67 -6.53 -5.99
N TRP A 60 -18.56 -7.09 -6.49
CA TRP A 60 -17.26 -6.98 -5.82
C TRP A 60 -16.63 -5.58 -5.94
N TYR A 61 -17.02 -4.82 -6.97
CA TYR A 61 -16.54 -3.47 -7.25
C TYR A 61 -17.48 -2.37 -6.75
N GLU A 62 -18.57 -2.75 -6.07
CA GLU A 62 -19.48 -1.80 -5.44
C GLU A 62 -18.78 -1.11 -4.25
N ILE A 63 -18.79 0.22 -4.29
CA ILE A 63 -18.32 1.07 -3.20
C ILE A 63 -19.52 1.58 -2.41
N GLU A 64 -19.52 1.31 -1.11
CA GLU A 64 -20.43 1.91 -0.15
C GLU A 64 -19.76 3.14 0.48
N CYS A 65 -20.40 4.30 0.39
CA CYS A 65 -19.88 5.53 1.00
C CYS A 65 -20.55 5.74 2.36
N ASN A 66 -19.80 5.51 3.45
CA ASN A 66 -20.29 5.75 4.79
C ASN A 66 -20.29 7.25 5.09
N LEU A 67 -21.48 7.83 5.23
CA LEU A 67 -21.72 9.24 5.52
C LEU A 67 -21.97 9.52 7.02
N SER A 68 -21.91 8.51 7.88
CA SER A 68 -22.23 8.61 9.32
C SER A 68 -21.09 9.19 10.17
N VAL A 69 -19.98 9.57 9.53
CA VAL A 69 -18.75 10.09 10.14
C VAL A 69 -18.42 11.46 9.55
N PRO A 70 -17.68 12.33 10.27
CA PRO A 70 -17.42 13.71 9.83
C PRO A 70 -16.79 13.82 8.44
N VAL A 71 -15.91 12.87 8.11
CA VAL A 71 -15.36 12.71 6.77
C VAL A 71 -15.88 11.40 6.23
N ALA A 72 -16.64 11.46 5.13
CA ALA A 72 -17.19 10.28 4.48
C ALA A 72 -16.08 9.26 4.18
N LYS A 73 -16.38 7.97 4.29
CA LYS A 73 -15.38 6.91 4.06
C LYS A 73 -15.91 5.89 3.04
N PRO A 74 -15.19 5.62 1.94
CA PRO A 74 -15.57 4.58 0.99
C PRO A 74 -15.16 3.19 1.49
N PHE A 75 -16.00 2.20 1.23
CA PHE A 75 -15.76 0.80 1.54
C PHE A 75 -16.02 -0.09 0.33
N LEU A 76 -15.18 -1.09 0.09
CA LEU A 76 -15.52 -2.24 -0.74
C LEU A 76 -16.66 -2.99 -0.05
N ARG A 77 -17.88 -2.82 -0.54
CA ARG A 77 -19.10 -3.18 0.20
C ARG A 77 -19.11 -4.64 0.65
N ARG A 78 -18.78 -5.56 -0.27
CA ARG A 78 -18.81 -7.01 0.00
C ARG A 78 -17.72 -7.48 0.97
N LEU A 79 -16.57 -6.81 0.96
CA LEU A 79 -15.45 -7.13 1.85
C LEU A 79 -15.50 -6.34 3.17
N GLN A 80 -16.33 -5.31 3.25
CA GLN A 80 -16.37 -4.35 4.36
C GLN A 80 -15.00 -3.72 4.64
N LEU A 81 -14.21 -3.49 3.60
CA LEU A 81 -12.86 -2.90 3.70
C LEU A 81 -12.87 -1.45 3.28
N GLU A 82 -12.36 -0.57 4.15
CA GLU A 82 -12.16 0.84 3.84
C GLU A 82 -11.19 0.98 2.66
N VAL A 83 -11.50 1.88 1.74
CA VAL A 83 -10.67 2.21 0.60
C VAL A 83 -9.95 3.53 0.87
N LEU A 84 -8.62 3.49 0.85
CA LEU A 84 -7.77 4.68 1.01
C LEU A 84 -7.52 5.37 -0.32
N ASN A 85 -7.36 4.59 -1.40
CA ASN A 85 -7.10 5.11 -2.73
C ASN A 85 -7.40 4.03 -3.79
N ILE A 86 -7.74 4.47 -5.00
CA ILE A 86 -7.91 3.61 -6.17
C ILE A 86 -7.03 4.16 -7.30
N SER A 87 -6.18 3.28 -7.84
CA SER A 87 -5.40 3.50 -9.05
C SER A 87 -5.83 2.52 -10.13
N VAL A 88 -6.22 3.01 -11.30
CA VAL A 88 -6.62 2.19 -12.46
C VAL A 88 -5.94 2.60 -13.76
N TYR A 89 -4.95 3.50 -13.69
CA TYR A 89 -4.27 4.07 -14.86
C TYR A 89 -2.75 3.90 -14.77
N GLY A 90 -2.08 3.96 -15.92
CA GLY A 90 -0.62 3.92 -15.99
C GLY A 90 0.00 2.53 -15.76
N GLY A 91 -0.78 1.45 -15.97
CA GLY A 91 -0.34 0.07 -15.73
C GLY A 91 -0.55 -0.42 -14.31
N ASN A 92 -0.90 0.46 -13.37
CA ASN A 92 -1.11 0.13 -11.97
C ASN A 92 -2.60 0.09 -11.64
N THR A 93 -3.15 -1.14 -11.55
CA THR A 93 -4.54 -1.43 -11.17
C THR A 93 -4.61 -1.92 -9.72
N THR A 94 -4.60 -0.98 -8.78
CA THR A 94 -4.54 -1.30 -7.35
C THR A 94 -5.58 -0.54 -6.52
N VAL A 95 -5.97 -1.14 -5.40
CA VAL A 95 -6.75 -0.51 -4.34
C VAL A 95 -5.91 -0.49 -3.07
N GLN A 96 -5.71 0.69 -2.47
CA GLN A 96 -5.06 0.77 -1.15
C GLN A 96 -6.11 0.60 -0.05
N VAL A 97 -5.84 -0.27 0.91
CA VAL A 97 -6.68 -0.52 2.08
C VAL A 97 -5.84 -0.47 3.38
N PRO A 98 -6.44 -0.25 4.56
CA PRO A 98 -5.72 -0.35 5.82
C PRO A 98 -5.30 -1.79 6.13
N SER A 99 -4.07 -1.96 6.61
CA SER A 99 -3.47 -3.23 7.07
C SER A 99 -2.97 -3.05 8.50
N PRO A 100 -3.17 -4.02 9.41
CA PRO A 100 -2.84 -3.87 10.82
C PRO A 100 -1.33 -3.84 11.08
N VAL A 101 -0.92 -3.02 12.05
CA VAL A 101 0.40 -3.11 12.67
C VAL A 101 0.37 -4.15 13.78
N THR A 102 1.21 -5.18 13.64
CA THR A 102 1.29 -6.31 14.59
C THR A 102 2.42 -6.08 15.58
N TYR A 103 2.11 -6.04 16.87
CA TYR A 103 3.12 -5.95 17.93
C TYR A 103 3.55 -7.36 18.34
N LEU A 104 4.85 -7.63 18.25
CA LEU A 104 5.41 -8.98 18.27
C LEU A 104 5.68 -9.52 19.68
N SER A 105 5.70 -8.66 20.68
CA SER A 105 5.92 -9.04 22.10
C SER A 105 5.22 -8.08 23.05
N CYS A 106 3.93 -7.85 22.80
CA CYS A 106 3.11 -6.96 23.60
C CYS A 106 2.07 -7.78 24.38
N LYS A 107 2.30 -7.97 25.69
CA LYS A 107 1.33 -8.69 26.53
C LYS A 107 0.00 -7.92 26.55
N GLY A 108 -1.08 -8.61 26.18
CA GLY A 108 -2.43 -8.06 26.20
C GLY A 108 -2.87 -7.31 24.93
N LYS A 109 -1.98 -7.10 23.95
CA LYS A 109 -2.36 -6.55 22.64
C LYS A 109 -2.47 -7.70 21.64
N GLN A 110 -3.70 -8.07 21.29
CA GLN A 110 -3.91 -8.97 20.15
C GLN A 110 -3.72 -8.17 18.87
N SER A 111 -2.92 -8.70 17.96
CA SER A 111 -2.74 -8.12 16.64
C SER A 111 -3.93 -8.51 15.76
N PRO A 112 -4.62 -7.56 15.12
CA PRO A 112 -5.72 -7.88 14.21
C PRO A 112 -5.22 -8.77 13.07
N LEU A 113 -6.02 -9.76 12.70
CA LEU A 113 -5.75 -10.57 11.52
C LEU A 113 -5.99 -9.74 10.26
N ALA A 114 -5.16 -9.98 9.23
CA ALA A 114 -5.39 -9.36 7.94
C ALA A 114 -6.68 -9.91 7.30
N PRO A 115 -7.46 -9.06 6.60
CA PRO A 115 -8.66 -9.49 5.89
C PRO A 115 -8.40 -10.67 4.95
N ASN A 116 -9.33 -11.62 4.95
CA ASN A 116 -9.33 -12.74 4.01
C ASN A 116 -10.01 -12.31 2.70
N LEU A 117 -9.28 -12.43 1.59
CA LEU A 117 -9.70 -12.04 0.23
C LEU A 117 -10.08 -13.25 -0.63
N THR A 118 -10.08 -14.47 -0.08
CA THR A 118 -10.35 -15.71 -0.80
C THR A 118 -11.72 -15.66 -1.49
N GLY A 119 -11.77 -16.00 -2.78
CA GLY A 119 -12.99 -15.98 -3.59
C GLY A 119 -13.43 -14.58 -4.06
N SER A 120 -12.75 -13.52 -3.62
CA SER A 120 -12.88 -12.17 -4.17
C SER A 120 -11.93 -12.00 -5.37
N PRO A 121 -12.12 -10.97 -6.21
CA PRO A 121 -11.18 -10.65 -7.28
C PRO A 121 -9.91 -9.94 -6.78
N PHE A 122 -9.75 -9.71 -5.48
CA PHE A 122 -8.65 -8.95 -4.89
C PHE A 122 -7.57 -9.85 -4.32
N MET A 123 -6.32 -9.38 -4.36
CA MET A 123 -5.16 -10.06 -3.79
C MET A 123 -4.13 -9.05 -3.28
N TYR A 124 -3.47 -9.33 -2.15
CA TYR A 124 -2.36 -8.49 -1.69
C TYR A 124 -1.26 -8.50 -2.75
N SER A 125 -0.92 -7.31 -3.23
CA SER A 125 0.04 -7.09 -4.32
C SER A 125 1.46 -7.50 -3.93
N VAL A 126 2.24 -7.95 -4.91
CA VAL A 126 3.69 -8.11 -4.78
C VAL A 126 4.42 -6.77 -4.65
N GLU A 127 3.74 -5.65 -4.93
CA GLU A 127 4.24 -4.29 -4.64
C GLU A 127 4.17 -3.90 -3.16
N ASN A 128 3.78 -4.83 -2.29
CA ASN A 128 3.90 -4.64 -0.85
C ASN A 128 5.23 -5.19 -0.33
N SER A 129 5.72 -4.58 0.73
CA SER A 129 6.87 -5.04 1.50
C SER A 129 6.42 -5.49 2.89
N PHE A 130 6.95 -6.63 3.33
CA PHE A 130 6.91 -7.01 4.73
C PHE A 130 8.05 -6.30 5.47
N VAL A 131 7.71 -5.57 6.52
CA VAL A 131 8.64 -4.80 7.33
C VAL A 131 8.50 -5.22 8.78
N ALA A 132 9.62 -5.47 9.44
CA ALA A 132 9.67 -5.70 10.88
C ALA A 132 10.66 -4.74 11.52
N VAL A 133 10.24 -4.09 12.59
CA VAL A 133 11.03 -3.19 13.42
C VAL A 133 11.27 -3.91 14.75
N SER A 134 12.51 -4.29 14.97
CA SER A 134 12.96 -5.12 16.10
C SER A 134 14.48 -5.15 16.11
N CYS A 135 15.11 -5.62 17.18
CA CYS A 135 16.56 -5.84 17.18
C CYS A 135 16.90 -7.25 17.68
N ASP A 136 17.86 -7.89 17.01
CA ASP A 136 18.26 -9.30 17.15
C ASP A 136 17.06 -10.26 17.14
N SER A 137 16.22 -10.13 16.10
CA SER A 137 15.04 -10.97 15.97
C SER A 137 14.76 -11.35 14.52
N PHE A 138 14.12 -12.50 14.35
CA PHE A 138 13.56 -12.95 13.08
C PHE A 138 12.04 -12.83 13.13
N ALA A 139 11.48 -12.06 12.21
CA ALA A 139 10.05 -11.93 12.03
C ALA A 139 9.61 -12.66 10.75
N SER A 140 8.49 -13.37 10.83
CA SER A 140 7.93 -14.09 9.68
C SER A 140 6.47 -13.76 9.46
N LEU A 141 6.14 -13.54 8.19
CA LEU A 141 4.78 -13.41 7.68
C LEU A 141 4.29 -14.79 7.28
N ARG A 142 3.16 -15.23 7.84
CA ARG A 142 2.68 -16.61 7.69
C ARG A 142 1.19 -16.65 7.38
N THR A 143 0.79 -17.65 6.62
CA THR A 143 -0.61 -18.11 6.58
C THR A 143 -0.81 -19.21 7.60
N ASP A 144 -2.04 -19.71 7.75
CA ASP A 144 -2.35 -20.85 8.59
C ASP A 144 -1.64 -22.15 8.13
N THR A 145 -1.15 -22.19 6.89
CA THR A 145 -0.59 -23.41 6.29
C THR A 145 0.93 -23.36 6.11
N HIS A 146 1.50 -22.20 5.82
CA HIS A 146 2.94 -22.05 5.53
C HIS A 146 3.45 -20.61 5.74
N THR A 147 4.76 -20.48 5.89
CA THR A 147 5.47 -19.19 5.89
C THR A 147 5.50 -18.60 4.50
N LEU A 148 5.11 -17.34 4.36
CA LEU A 148 5.15 -16.60 3.09
C LEU A 148 6.52 -15.96 2.87
N THR A 149 7.02 -15.25 3.87
CA THR A 149 8.32 -14.57 3.85
C THR A 149 8.78 -14.28 5.28
N GLY A 150 10.00 -13.82 5.44
CA GLY A 150 10.53 -13.37 6.73
C GLY A 150 11.80 -12.56 6.55
N CYS A 151 12.20 -11.85 7.60
CA CYS A 151 13.45 -11.13 7.63
C CYS A 151 14.01 -11.07 9.06
N SER A 152 15.33 -10.90 9.15
CA SER A 152 16.04 -10.72 10.41
C SER A 152 16.59 -9.31 10.50
N SER A 153 16.67 -8.79 11.73
CA SER A 153 17.30 -7.51 12.05
C SER A 153 18.35 -7.71 13.13
N THR A 154 19.37 -6.86 13.14
CA THR A 154 20.42 -6.82 14.17
C THR A 154 20.40 -5.48 14.91
N CYS A 155 20.90 -5.45 16.14
CA CYS A 155 20.98 -4.20 16.89
C CYS A 155 22.18 -3.36 16.43
N LEU A 156 22.01 -2.04 16.35
CA LEU A 156 23.11 -1.09 16.16
C LEU A 156 23.09 -0.06 17.29
N ASP A 157 24.07 -0.14 18.19
CA ASP A 157 24.16 0.73 19.38
C ASP A 157 24.66 2.16 19.08
N GLN A 158 24.93 2.50 17.81
CA GLN A 158 25.54 3.77 17.41
C GLN A 158 24.74 4.48 16.31
N ASP A 159 24.40 5.75 16.54
CA ASP A 159 23.74 6.65 15.57
C ASP A 159 24.70 7.13 14.46
N ILE A 160 25.37 6.19 13.79
CA ILE A 160 26.27 6.49 12.66
C ILE A 160 25.48 6.61 11.35
N LEU A 161 24.31 5.97 11.28
CA LEU A 161 23.48 5.89 10.10
C LEU A 161 22.17 6.66 10.30
N SER A 162 21.65 7.24 9.22
CA SER A 162 20.27 7.72 9.23
C SER A 162 19.30 6.54 9.44
N ALA A 163 18.13 6.76 10.03
CA ALA A 163 17.14 5.70 10.22
C ALA A 163 16.76 4.98 8.90
N SER A 164 16.68 5.73 7.80
CA SER A 164 16.47 5.12 6.47
C SER A 164 17.59 4.15 6.09
N GLU A 165 18.84 4.45 6.41
CA GLU A 165 19.97 3.56 6.14
C GLU A 165 19.98 2.38 7.10
N MET A 166 19.65 2.59 8.37
CA MET A 166 19.53 1.51 9.35
C MET A 166 18.61 0.40 8.86
N CYS A 167 17.35 0.74 8.51
CA CYS A 167 16.41 -0.28 8.04
C CYS A 167 16.83 -0.92 6.71
N LYS A 168 17.45 -0.14 5.81
CA LYS A 168 17.96 -0.65 4.53
C LYS A 168 19.03 -1.71 4.74
N TYR A 169 19.88 -1.56 5.74
CA TYR A 169 20.99 -2.47 6.04
C TYR A 169 20.65 -3.54 7.09
N GLY A 170 19.42 -3.59 7.58
CA GLY A 170 18.98 -4.61 8.54
C GLY A 170 19.21 -4.24 10.02
N PHE A 171 19.54 -2.99 10.32
CA PHE A 171 19.74 -2.51 11.69
C PHE A 171 18.44 -1.99 12.29
N ASP A 172 18.01 -2.57 13.42
CA ASP A 172 16.74 -2.32 14.13
C ASP A 172 15.46 -2.46 13.29
N CYS A 173 15.59 -2.80 12.01
CA CYS A 173 14.52 -2.90 11.06
C CYS A 173 14.97 -3.77 9.90
N CYS A 174 14.06 -4.59 9.39
CA CYS A 174 14.28 -5.37 8.20
C CYS A 174 13.09 -5.26 7.27
N ARG A 175 13.37 -5.35 5.97
CA ARG A 175 12.38 -5.26 4.90
C ARG A 175 12.62 -6.38 3.91
N THR A 176 11.55 -7.03 3.48
CA THR A 176 11.58 -8.03 2.42
C THR A 176 10.37 -7.86 1.50
N ALA A 177 10.57 -8.13 0.21
CA ALA A 177 9.48 -8.10 -0.76
C ALA A 177 8.62 -9.36 -0.65
N LEU A 178 7.36 -9.27 -1.09
CA LEU A 178 6.56 -10.46 -1.31
C LEU A 178 6.99 -11.15 -2.61
N SER A 179 7.12 -12.47 -2.56
CA SER A 179 7.44 -13.30 -3.73
C SER A 179 6.20 -13.74 -4.52
N GLN A 180 5.01 -13.60 -3.94
CA GLN A 180 3.74 -14.04 -4.50
C GLN A 180 2.58 -13.20 -3.97
N PHE A 181 1.48 -13.16 -4.72
CA PHE A 181 0.22 -12.59 -4.27
C PHE A 181 -0.37 -13.40 -3.13
N ILE A 182 -1.09 -12.75 -2.21
CA ILE A 182 -1.75 -13.41 -1.07
C ILE A 182 -3.25 -13.15 -1.16
N THR A 183 -4.06 -14.19 -0.99
CA THR A 183 -5.53 -14.07 -0.96
C THR A 183 -6.13 -14.49 0.39
N THR A 184 -5.40 -15.26 1.19
CA THR A 184 -5.86 -15.69 2.51
C THR A 184 -5.56 -14.65 3.59
N THR A 185 -6.10 -14.85 4.78
CA THR A 185 -5.59 -14.16 5.97
C THR A 185 -4.11 -14.52 6.19
N PHE A 186 -3.40 -13.62 6.86
CA PHE A 186 -2.03 -13.82 7.31
C PHE A 186 -1.85 -13.31 8.73
N SER A 187 -0.84 -13.84 9.41
CA SER A 187 -0.37 -13.40 10.72
C SER A 187 1.13 -13.17 10.68
N ILE A 188 1.63 -12.43 11.66
CA ILE A 188 3.07 -12.20 11.82
C ILE A 188 3.50 -12.80 13.15
N THR A 189 4.62 -13.52 13.11
CA THR A 189 5.23 -14.16 14.28
C THR A 189 6.68 -13.75 14.41
N GLN A 190 7.20 -13.81 15.63
CA GLN A 190 8.58 -13.46 15.95
C GLN A 190 9.27 -14.60 16.67
N GLU A 191 10.48 -14.92 16.22
CA GLU A 191 11.42 -15.80 16.89
C GLU A 191 12.51 -14.93 17.53
N ARG A 192 12.68 -15.09 18.84
CA ARG A 192 13.70 -14.39 19.64
C ARG A 192 14.60 -15.37 20.38
N ASP A 193 15.80 -14.92 20.70
CA ASP A 193 16.62 -15.54 21.74
C ASP A 193 15.88 -15.52 23.10
N GLU A 194 15.93 -16.64 23.82
CA GLU A 194 15.10 -16.92 25.01
C GLU A 194 15.37 -15.93 26.15
N THR A 195 16.55 -15.33 26.16
CA THR A 195 17.04 -14.37 27.17
C THR A 195 16.26 -13.05 27.20
N ARG A 196 15.57 -12.66 26.12
CA ARG A 196 14.86 -11.37 25.97
C ARG A 196 13.31 -11.46 25.98
N ARG A 197 12.71 -12.60 26.34
CA ARG A 197 11.23 -12.77 26.40
C ARG A 197 10.52 -11.83 27.40
N ASN A 198 11.25 -11.20 28.32
CA ASN A 198 10.68 -10.39 29.41
C ASN A 198 10.55 -8.89 29.11
N LYS A 199 10.91 -8.42 27.90
CA LYS A 199 10.76 -7.00 27.54
C LYS A 199 9.29 -6.72 27.20
N THR A 200 8.63 -5.89 28.02
CA THR A 200 7.19 -5.61 27.96
C THR A 200 6.81 -4.40 27.10
N ASP A 201 7.79 -3.77 26.46
CA ASP A 201 7.68 -2.36 26.08
C ASP A 201 6.94 -2.16 24.74
N CYS A 202 6.39 -3.23 24.13
CA CYS A 202 5.67 -3.21 22.85
C CYS A 202 6.43 -2.47 21.72
N GLU A 203 7.76 -2.42 21.81
CA GLU A 203 8.65 -1.72 20.88
C GLU A 203 8.92 -2.52 19.60
N ASP A 204 8.64 -3.82 19.62
CA ASP A 204 8.81 -4.69 18.46
C ASP A 204 7.48 -4.85 17.73
N TYR A 205 7.47 -4.51 16.46
CA TYR A 205 6.28 -4.55 15.64
C TYR A 205 6.64 -4.84 14.18
N ALA A 206 5.66 -5.32 13.43
CA ALA A 206 5.81 -5.66 12.04
C ALA A 206 4.48 -5.48 11.30
N PHE A 207 4.57 -5.32 9.99
CA PHE A 207 3.42 -5.01 9.15
C PHE A 207 3.70 -5.31 7.68
N LEU A 208 2.63 -5.49 6.92
CA LEU A 208 2.65 -5.52 5.46
C LEU A 208 2.19 -4.15 4.95
N VAL A 209 2.98 -3.53 4.08
CA VAL A 209 2.77 -2.14 3.64
C VAL A 209 3.07 -1.96 2.16
N ASP A 210 2.41 -0.98 1.54
CA ASP A 210 2.78 -0.48 0.22
C ASP A 210 4.25 -0.01 0.22
N GLN A 211 5.05 -0.59 -0.67
CA GLN A 211 6.45 -0.26 -0.86
C GLN A 211 6.69 1.25 -1.01
N GLN A 212 5.90 1.92 -1.86
CA GLN A 212 6.12 3.33 -2.14
C GLN A 212 5.84 4.19 -0.90
N TRP A 213 4.73 3.89 -0.21
CA TRP A 213 4.38 4.59 1.02
C TRP A 213 5.48 4.42 2.08
N PHE A 214 6.01 3.20 2.23
CA PHE A 214 7.10 2.97 3.19
C PHE A 214 8.39 3.69 2.80
N ASP A 215 8.72 3.76 1.50
CA ASP A 215 9.89 4.49 1.03
C ASP A 215 9.84 5.99 1.33
N GLU A 216 8.65 6.57 1.42
CA GLU A 216 8.42 7.97 1.84
C GLU A 216 8.51 8.16 3.37
N HIS A 217 8.27 7.11 4.17
CA HIS A 217 8.19 7.18 5.64
C HIS A 217 9.35 6.48 6.37
N LYS A 218 10.26 5.82 5.65
CA LYS A 218 11.36 5.03 6.24
C LYS A 218 12.33 5.83 7.09
N SER A 219 12.41 7.15 6.92
CA SER A 219 13.25 8.03 7.77
C SER A 219 12.75 8.08 9.22
N ASP A 220 11.48 7.77 9.45
CA ASP A 220 10.85 7.76 10.77
C ASP A 220 10.17 6.42 11.05
N PHE A 221 10.76 5.31 10.60
CA PHE A 221 10.14 3.99 10.71
C PHE A 221 9.73 3.64 12.16
N ARG A 222 10.47 4.15 13.16
CA ARG A 222 10.20 3.99 14.61
C ARG A 222 8.88 4.64 15.06
N ALA A 223 8.43 5.70 14.39
CA ALA A 223 7.17 6.38 14.69
C ALA A 223 5.95 5.65 14.12
N ILE A 224 6.14 4.66 13.24
CA ILE A 224 5.04 3.85 12.69
C ILE A 224 4.35 3.04 13.80
N LYS A 225 5.04 2.74 14.91
CA LYS A 225 4.45 2.03 16.06
C LYS A 225 3.24 2.74 16.67
N ASP A 226 3.13 4.06 16.49
CA ASP A 226 2.02 4.85 17.02
C ASP A 226 0.80 4.83 16.07
N ARG A 227 0.91 4.15 14.93
CA ARG A 227 -0.19 3.91 14.00
C ARG A 227 -0.75 2.51 14.22
N ASP A 228 -2.07 2.41 14.32
CA ASP A 228 -2.75 1.11 14.39
C ASP A 228 -2.76 0.38 13.04
N VAL A 229 -2.71 1.15 11.94
CA VAL A 229 -2.78 0.63 10.56
C VAL A 229 -1.84 1.36 9.61
N VAL A 230 -1.41 0.66 8.56
CA VAL A 230 -0.62 1.17 7.44
C VAL A 230 -1.30 0.82 6.11
N PRO A 231 -1.07 1.58 5.02
CA PRO A 231 -1.70 1.26 3.75
C PRO A 231 -1.03 0.05 3.08
N VAL A 232 -1.84 -0.85 2.53
CA VAL A 232 -1.40 -1.98 1.70
C VAL A 232 -2.10 -1.94 0.35
N LYS A 233 -1.41 -2.35 -0.72
CA LYS A 233 -1.97 -2.45 -2.06
C LYS A 233 -2.63 -3.80 -2.30
N LEU A 234 -3.84 -3.78 -2.84
CA LEU A 234 -4.51 -4.93 -3.41
C LEU A 234 -4.51 -4.81 -4.93
N ASP A 235 -3.99 -5.81 -5.62
CA ASP A 235 -4.28 -6.02 -7.04
C ASP A 235 -5.68 -6.59 -7.20
N TRP A 236 -6.28 -6.40 -8.38
CA TRP A 236 -7.61 -6.90 -8.68
C TRP A 236 -7.75 -7.32 -10.15
N ILE A 237 -8.68 -8.24 -10.41
CA ILE A 237 -8.93 -8.79 -11.76
C ILE A 237 -10.40 -8.76 -12.16
N LEU A 238 -10.70 -8.35 -13.39
CA LEU A 238 -12.04 -8.49 -13.95
C LEU A 238 -12.26 -9.95 -14.37
N SER A 239 -13.35 -10.56 -13.89
CA SER A 239 -13.72 -11.90 -14.35
C SER A 239 -14.21 -11.86 -15.80
N LEU A 240 -13.49 -12.57 -16.68
CA LEU A 240 -13.78 -12.63 -18.12
C LEU A 240 -15.14 -13.26 -18.44
N GLU A 241 -15.66 -14.13 -17.57
CA GLU A 241 -16.98 -14.76 -17.73
C GLU A 241 -18.13 -13.73 -17.71
N LYS A 242 -17.89 -12.54 -17.15
CA LYS A 242 -18.85 -11.44 -17.08
C LYS A 242 -18.57 -10.32 -18.10
N ILE A 243 -17.57 -10.51 -18.97
CA ILE A 243 -17.19 -9.55 -20.01
C ILE A 243 -17.88 -9.90 -21.36
N SER A 244 -18.54 -11.07 -21.47
CA SER A 244 -19.30 -11.42 -22.67
C SER A 244 -20.55 -10.52 -22.85
N PRO A 245 -20.80 -10.00 -24.06
CA PRO A 245 -21.86 -9.03 -24.35
C PRO A 245 -23.28 -9.55 -24.16
#